data_AF-A0A1H8U5S8-F1
#
_entry.id   AF-A0A1H8U5S8-F1
#
_cell.length_a   1.000
_cell.length_b   1.000
_cell.length_c   1.000
_cell.angle_alpha   90.00
_cell.angle_beta   90.00
_cell.angle_gamma   90.00
#
_symmetry.space_group_name_H-M   'P 1'
#
loop_
_entity.id
_entity.type
_entity.pdbx_description
1 polymer ?
#
loop_
_entity_poly.entity_id
_entity_poly.type
_entity_poly.pdbx_seq_one_letter_code
_entity_poly.pdbx_strand_id
1 'polypeptide(L)'
;MLLESYRSGTWVPDPAERTLAEGLARSRWDAHVLRAVLREATPGVRAGRLVDVLAPATDVVGQAPGTDDVVLQLRVLVDALTTWP
;
A
#
# COMPACT_ATOMS: atom_id res chain seq x y z
N MET A 1 13.89 -1.43 0.34
CA MET A 1 12.49 -1.08 0.69
C MET A 1 11.69 -0.86 -0.60
N LEU A 2 10.41 -1.22 -0.68
CA LEU A 2 9.60 -1.08 -1.92
C LEU A 2 9.58 0.38 -2.43
N LEU A 3 9.51 1.35 -1.51
CA LEU A 3 9.60 2.79 -1.81
C LEU A 3 10.92 3.18 -2.48
N GLU A 4 12.03 2.58 -2.07
CA GLU A 4 13.34 2.85 -2.69
C GLU A 4 13.41 2.28 -4.10
N SER A 5 12.86 1.07 -4.30
CA SER A 5 12.75 0.47 -5.64
C SER A 5 11.82 1.26 -6.57
N TYR A 6 10.76 1.88 -6.02
CA TYR A 6 9.92 2.82 -6.76
C TYR A 6 10.70 4.07 -7.16
N ARG A 7 11.40 4.70 -6.21
CA ARG A 7 12.20 5.91 -6.43
C ARG A 7 13.37 5.68 -7.39
N SER A 8 13.97 4.50 -7.39
CA SER A 8 15.05 4.12 -8.33
C SER A 8 14.53 3.70 -9.71
N GLY A 9 13.21 3.65 -9.92
CA GLY A 9 12.59 3.18 -11.16
C GLY A 9 12.74 1.67 -11.43
N THR A 10 13.29 0.92 -10.47
CA THR A 10 13.49 -0.54 -10.57
C THR A 10 12.18 -1.31 -10.41
N TRP A 11 11.20 -0.69 -9.75
CA TRP A 11 9.84 -1.19 -9.67
C TRP A 11 8.87 -0.12 -10.14
N VAL A 12 8.02 -0.49 -11.10
CA VAL A 12 6.93 0.34 -11.60
C VAL A 12 5.63 -0.35 -11.22
N PRO A 13 4.71 0.30 -10.50
CA PRO A 13 3.42 -0.28 -10.16
C PRO A 13 2.56 -0.38 -11.41
N ASP A 14 1.86 -1.50 -11.52
CA ASP A 14 0.85 -1.70 -12.56
C ASP A 14 -0.29 -0.68 -12.40
N PRO A 15 -0.97 -0.24 -13.48
CA PRO A 15 -2.16 0.62 -13.39
C PRO A 15 -3.21 0.13 -12.38
N ALA A 16 -3.38 -1.17 -12.21
CA ALA A 16 -4.30 -1.72 -11.22
C ALA A 16 -3.81 -1.50 -9.77
N GLU A 17 -2.49 -1.63 -9.52
CA GLU A 17 -1.88 -1.30 -8.22
C GLU A 17 -1.98 0.19 -7.91
N ARG A 18 -1.85 1.06 -8.93
CA ARG A 18 -2.03 2.51 -8.76
C ARG A 18 -3.45 2.88 -8.38
N THR A 19 -4.43 2.28 -9.04
CA THR A 19 -5.85 2.49 -8.72
C THR A 19 -6.14 2.11 -7.27
N LEU A 20 -5.55 1.01 -6.80
CA LEU A 20 -5.62 0.58 -5.41
C LEU A 20 -4.95 1.59 -4.46
N ALA A 21 -3.75 2.05 -4.79
CA ALA A 21 -3.03 3.06 -4.01
C ALA A 21 -3.81 4.38 -3.91
N GLU A 22 -4.41 4.84 -5.02
CA GLU A 22 -5.28 6.01 -5.04
C GLU A 22 -6.52 5.85 -4.14
N GLY A 23 -7.17 4.68 -4.19
CA GLY A 23 -8.29 4.35 -3.31
C GLY A 23 -7.87 4.39 -1.83
N LEU A 24 -6.70 3.85 -1.51
CA LEU A 24 -6.13 3.85 -0.16
C LEU A 24 -5.72 5.25 0.31
N ALA A 25 -5.15 6.09 -0.56
CA ALA A 25 -4.76 7.46 -0.24
C ALA A 25 -5.96 8.32 0.16
N ARG A 26 -7.12 8.10 -0.49
CA ARG A 26 -8.39 8.80 -0.20
C ARG A 26 -9.18 8.16 0.95
N SER A 27 -8.84 6.94 1.34
CA SER A 27 -9.54 6.20 2.39
C SER A 27 -8.88 6.36 3.77
N ARG A 28 -9.62 5.97 4.80
CA ARG A 28 -9.07 5.89 6.15
C ARG A 28 -8.08 4.73 6.24
N TRP A 29 -6.89 5.00 6.76
CA TRP A 29 -5.87 3.99 7.05
C TRP A 29 -6.25 3.21 8.31
N ASP A 30 -7.05 2.17 8.11
CA ASP A 30 -7.52 1.26 9.14
C ASP A 30 -7.35 -0.19 8.68
N ALA A 31 -7.10 -1.10 9.63
CA ALA A 31 -6.90 -2.51 9.32
C ALA A 31 -8.11 -3.14 8.64
N HIS A 32 -9.33 -2.70 8.98
CA HIS A 32 -10.56 -3.14 8.33
C HIS A 32 -10.60 -2.71 6.87
N VAL A 33 -10.27 -1.45 6.59
CA VAL A 33 -10.24 -0.89 5.22
C VAL A 33 -9.18 -1.59 4.38
N LEU A 34 -7.97 -1.78 4.90
CA LEU A 34 -6.91 -2.50 4.21
C LEU A 34 -7.31 -3.95 3.89
N ARG A 35 -7.93 -4.66 4.83
CA ARG A 35 -8.43 -6.04 4.59
C ARG A 35 -9.53 -6.07 3.53
N ALA A 36 -10.45 -5.11 3.55
CA ALA A 36 -11.51 -5.00 2.54
C ALA A 36 -10.91 -4.78 1.15
N VAL A 37 -9.99 -3.82 1.02
CA VAL A 37 -9.29 -3.49 -0.22
C VAL A 37 -8.50 -4.69 -0.77
N LEU A 38 -7.79 -5.45 0.07
CA LEU A 38 -7.08 -6.67 -0.35
C LEU A 38 -8.04 -7.81 -0.75
N ARG A 39 -9.20 -7.91 -0.10
CA ARG A 39 -10.25 -8.87 -0.45
C ARG A 39 -10.90 -8.52 -1.79
N GLU A 40 -11.01 -7.25 -2.13
CA GLU A 40 -11.58 -6.76 -3.39
C GLU A 40 -10.53 -6.63 -4.51
N ALA A 41 -9.23 -6.75 -4.18
CA ALA A 41 -8.14 -6.68 -5.15
C ALA A 41 -8.32 -7.69 -6.29
N THR A 42 -8.18 -7.20 -7.52
CA THR A 42 -8.24 -8.04 -8.73
C THR A 42 -7.03 -8.98 -8.79
N PRO A 43 -7.09 -10.08 -9.57
CA PRO A 43 -5.98 -11.03 -9.68
C PRO A 43 -4.65 -10.38 -10.10
N GLY A 44 -4.71 -9.35 -10.96
CA GLY A 44 -3.53 -8.58 -11.37
C GLY A 44 -2.89 -7.80 -10.22
N VAL A 45 -3.71 -7.21 -9.34
CA VAL A 45 -3.21 -6.51 -8.14
C VAL A 45 -2.67 -7.50 -7.12
N ARG A 46 -3.31 -8.67 -6.96
CA ARG A 46 -2.84 -9.73 -6.05
C ARG A 46 -1.48 -10.33 -6.42
N ALA A 47 -1.13 -10.31 -7.70
CA ALA A 47 0.19 -10.71 -8.18
C ALA A 47 1.24 -9.58 -8.06
N GLY A 48 0.81 -8.38 -7.67
CA GLY A 48 1.63 -7.18 -7.57
C GLY A 48 2.38 -7.08 -6.24
N ARG A 49 3.53 -6.41 -6.25
CA ARG A 49 4.37 -6.23 -5.06
C ARG A 49 3.72 -5.31 -4.03
N LEU A 50 2.77 -4.47 -4.42
CA LEU A 50 2.05 -3.61 -3.48
C LEU A 50 1.24 -4.46 -2.48
N VAL A 51 0.61 -5.55 -2.94
CA VAL A 51 -0.17 -6.46 -2.07
C VAL A 51 0.73 -7.19 -1.09
N ASP A 52 1.92 -7.63 -1.51
CA ASP A 52 2.90 -8.27 -0.62
C ASP A 52 3.31 -7.39 0.56
N VAL A 53 3.29 -6.06 0.38
CA VAL A 53 3.62 -5.11 1.45
C VAL A 53 2.39 -4.69 2.26
N LEU A 54 1.21 -4.62 1.64
CA LEU A 54 -0.04 -4.29 2.33
C LEU A 54 -0.61 -5.45 3.16
N ALA A 55 -0.41 -6.69 2.74
CA ALA A 55 -0.89 -7.87 3.47
C ALA A 55 -0.37 -7.95 4.92
N PRO A 56 0.95 -7.89 5.18
CA PRO A 56 1.46 -7.86 6.56
C PRO A 56 1.05 -6.58 7.29
N ALA A 57 0.86 -5.47 6.59
CA ALA A 57 0.42 -4.22 7.18
C ALA A 57 -0.98 -4.30 7.81
N THR A 58 -1.88 -5.13 7.26
CA THR A 58 -3.21 -5.34 7.87
C THR A 58 -3.16 -5.89 9.28
N ASP A 59 -2.10 -6.62 9.61
CA ASP A 59 -1.91 -7.20 10.93
C ASP A 59 -1.26 -6.21 11.89
N VAL A 60 -0.49 -5.26 11.36
CA VAL A 60 0.28 -4.26 12.10
C VAL A 60 -0.55 -3.01 12.42
N VAL A 61 -1.42 -2.60 11.50
CA VAL A 61 -2.30 -1.43 11.66
C VAL A 61 -3.28 -1.70 12.81
N GLY A 62 -3.26 -0.83 13.81
CA GLY A 62 -4.11 -0.97 15.01
C GLY A 62 -3.56 -1.91 16.08
N GLN A 63 -2.35 -2.44 15.93
CA GLN A 63 -1.60 -3.07 17.03
C GLN A 63 -0.92 -2.03 17.93
N ALA A 64 -0.33 -2.51 19.03
CA ALA A 64 0.28 -1.76 20.13
C ALA A 64 1.11 -0.52 19.70
N PRO A 65 1.21 0.50 20.57
CA PRO A 65 2.00 1.71 20.30
C PRO A 65 3.46 1.34 19.94
N GLY A 66 3.95 1.86 18.82
CA GLY A 66 5.29 1.56 18.29
C GLY A 66 5.33 1.06 16.84
N THR A 67 4.19 0.72 16.25
CA THR A 67 4.06 0.36 14.82
C THR A 67 3.71 1.56 13.92
N ASP A 68 3.61 2.76 14.51
CA ASP A 68 3.33 4.02 13.81
C ASP A 68 4.32 4.32 12.68
N ASP A 69 5.60 3.96 12.84
CA ASP A 69 6.64 4.17 11.83
C ASP A 69 6.38 3.34 10.56
N VAL A 70 5.96 2.07 10.72
CA VAL A 70 5.63 1.19 9.59
C VAL A 70 4.40 1.72 8.83
N VAL A 71 3.38 2.16 9.56
CA VAL A 71 2.17 2.74 8.97
C VAL A 71 2.50 4.05 8.26
N LEU A 72 3.38 4.87 8.82
CA LEU A 72 3.86 6.11 8.19
C LEU A 72 4.63 5.81 6.90
N GLN A 73 5.56 4.85 6.91
CA GLN A 73 6.32 4.42 5.72
C GLN A 73 5.41 3.92 4.60
N LEU A 74 4.40 3.12 4.93
CA LEU A 74 3.37 2.68 3.99
C LEU A 74 2.56 3.83 3.41
N ARG A 75 2.21 4.81 4.24
CA ARG A 75 1.47 5.98 3.80
C ARG A 75 2.30 6.85 2.86
N VAL A 76 3.59 7.02 3.15
CA VAL A 76 4.54 7.69 2.25
C VAL A 76 4.68 6.95 0.93
N LEU A 77 4.73 5.61 0.96
CA LEU A 77 4.73 4.80 -0.26
C LEU A 77 3.47 5.05 -1.09
N VAL A 78 2.29 4.89 -0.50
CA VAL A 78 1.02 5.08 -1.20
C VAL A 78 0.88 6.51 -1.72
N ASP A 79 1.26 7.52 -0.93
CA ASP A 79 1.27 8.92 -1.38
C ASP A 79 2.15 9.08 -2.62
N ALA A 80 3.39 8.60 -2.58
CA ALA A 80 4.33 8.66 -3.71
C ALA A 80 3.79 7.99 -4.98
N LEU A 81 3.01 6.90 -4.85
CA LEU A 81 2.36 6.24 -6.00
C LEU A 81 1.24 7.10 -6.62
N THR A 82 0.64 8.00 -5.85
CA THR A 82 -0.47 8.87 -6.26
C THR A 82 -0.03 10.27 -6.69
N THR A 83 1.16 10.73 -6.29
CA THR A 83 1.71 12.06 -6.67
C THR A 83 2.42 12.07 -8.03
N TRP A 84 2.46 10.96 -8.75
CA TRP A 84 3.18 10.90 -10.03
C TRP A 84 2.45 11.72 -11.12
N PRO A 85 3.13 12.62 -11.84
CA PRO A 85 2.55 13.43 -12.92
C PRO A 85 2.22 12.62 -14.19
#